data_AF-A0A540N2F3-F1
#
_entry.id   AF-A0A540N2F3-F1
#
_cell.length_a   1.000
_cell.length_b   1.000
_cell.length_c   1.000
_cell.angle_alpha   90.00
_cell.angle_beta   90.00
_cell.angle_gamma   90.00
#
_symmetry.space_group_name_H-M   'P 1'
#
loop_
_entity.id
_entity.type
_entity.pdbx_description
1 polymer ?
#
loop_
_entity_poly.entity_id
_entity_poly.type
_entity_poly.pdbx_seq_one_letter_code
_entity_poly.pdbx_strand_id
1 'polypeptide(L)'
;MVGGDGMRSEDVIEQKEQCIQRARRVFERASEYFRTSAPELKEQRSMLLEQWRNTEEEFGDFGDVTLVQAKLPRRLKRKRPIVVEDGGSAGFEEYINYLFPEEAHNTNWKLFEAAYHWKRRKDSSAEDAEDKET
;
A
#
# COMPACT_ATOMS: atom_id res chain seq x y z
N MET A 1 17.09 -51.07 -25.99
CA MET A 1 16.19 -50.55 -24.95
C MET A 1 16.63 -49.14 -24.64
N VAL A 2 15.92 -48.12 -25.14
CA VAL A 2 16.12 -46.74 -24.70
C VAL A 2 14.88 -46.40 -23.89
N GLY A 3 15.02 -46.44 -22.56
CA GLY A 3 13.96 -46.05 -21.65
C GLY A 3 13.68 -44.57 -21.84
N GLY A 4 12.48 -44.24 -22.29
CA GLY A 4 11.98 -42.88 -22.27
C GLY A 4 11.71 -42.52 -20.82
N ASP A 5 12.60 -41.72 -20.23
CA ASP A 5 12.39 -41.06 -18.94
C ASP A 5 11.35 -39.94 -19.17
N GLY A 6 10.08 -40.36 -19.26
CA GLY A 6 8.95 -39.46 -19.29
C GLY A 6 8.75 -38.92 -17.88
N MET A 7 9.25 -37.70 -17.64
CA MET A 7 9.05 -36.96 -16.40
C MET A 7 7.57 -37.02 -16.02
N ARG A 8 7.26 -37.50 -14.80
CA ARG A 8 5.87 -37.69 -14.38
C ARG A 8 5.16 -36.34 -14.38
N SER A 9 3.88 -36.35 -14.74
CA SER A 9 3.08 -35.13 -14.81
C SER A 9 3.05 -34.36 -13.49
N GLU A 10 3.18 -35.07 -12.35
CA GLU A 10 3.27 -34.47 -11.02
C GLU A 10 4.56 -33.66 -10.81
N ASP A 11 5.72 -34.16 -11.25
CA ASP A 11 7.02 -33.48 -11.10
C ASP A 11 7.06 -32.18 -11.91
N VAL A 12 6.38 -32.15 -13.06
CA VAL A 12 6.26 -30.96 -13.92
C VAL A 12 5.41 -29.87 -13.25
N ILE A 13 4.37 -30.28 -12.52
CA ILE A 13 3.51 -29.34 -11.77
C ILE A 13 4.29 -28.75 -10.60
N GLU A 14 4.96 -29.59 -9.82
CA GLU A 14 5.77 -29.13 -8.67
C GLU A 14 6.87 -28.16 -9.11
N GLN A 15 7.56 -28.47 -10.21
CA GLN A 15 8.59 -27.59 -10.76
C GLN A 15 8.02 -26.22 -11.17
N LYS A 16 6.81 -26.17 -11.75
CA LYS A 16 6.14 -24.92 -12.10
C LYS A 16 5.78 -24.10 -10.86
N GLU A 17 5.22 -24.74 -9.84
CA GLU A 17 4.89 -24.07 -8.57
C GLU A 17 6.14 -23.46 -7.93
N GLN A 18 7.26 -24.19 -7.91
CA GLN A 18 8.53 -23.68 -7.40
C GLN A 18 9.04 -22.48 -8.20
N CYS A 19 8.92 -22.49 -9.53
CA CYS A 19 9.29 -21.35 -10.37
C CYS A 19 8.42 -20.12 -10.06
N ILE A 20 7.11 -20.29 -9.90
CA ILE A 20 6.17 -19.22 -9.54
C ILE A 20 6.50 -18.64 -8.16
N GLN A 21 6.77 -19.49 -7.17
CA GLN A 21 7.17 -19.04 -5.83
C GLN A 21 8.47 -18.21 -5.87
N ARG A 22 9.45 -18.59 -6.71
CA ARG A 22 10.69 -17.82 -6.89
C ARG A 22 10.41 -16.45 -7.53
N ALA A 23 9.52 -16.39 -8.52
CA ALA A 23 9.10 -15.13 -9.14
C ALA A 23 8.42 -14.20 -8.11
N ARG A 24 7.49 -14.72 -7.31
CA ARG A 24 6.84 -13.98 -6.21
C ARG A 24 7.85 -13.36 -5.24
N ARG A 25 8.86 -14.13 -4.82
CA ARG A 25 9.95 -13.64 -3.95
C ARG A 25 10.77 -12.51 -4.57
N VAL A 26 10.89 -12.42 -5.90
CA VAL A 26 11.55 -11.29 -6.56
C VAL A 26 10.70 -10.04 -6.44
N PHE A 27 9.40 -10.14 -6.75
CA PHE A 27 8.46 -9.02 -6.62
C PHE A 27 8.34 -8.52 -5.18
N GLU A 28 8.30 -9.42 -4.20
CA GLU A 28 8.27 -9.06 -2.78
C GLU A 28 9.50 -8.28 -2.36
N ARG A 29 10.69 -8.75 -2.72
CA ARG A 29 11.94 -8.03 -2.43
C ARG A 29 11.98 -6.65 -3.06
N ALA A 30 11.52 -6.52 -4.31
CA ALA A 30 11.45 -5.23 -4.98
C ALA A 30 10.43 -4.29 -4.33
N SER A 31 9.26 -4.80 -3.93
CA SER A 31 8.24 -4.02 -3.21
C SER A 31 8.74 -3.56 -1.84
N GLU A 32 9.46 -4.43 -1.12
CA GLU A 32 10.08 -4.11 0.17
C GLU A 32 11.13 -3.01 0.04
N TYR A 33 11.94 -3.04 -1.03
CA TYR A 33 12.91 -1.99 -1.33
C TYR A 33 12.24 -0.63 -1.50
N PHE A 34 11.16 -0.54 -2.28
CA PHE A 34 10.42 0.72 -2.42
C PHE A 34 9.73 1.15 -1.11
N ARG A 35 9.37 0.21 -0.24
CA ARG A 35 8.78 0.52 1.05
C ARG A 35 9.79 1.13 2.04
N THR A 36 11.01 0.62 2.04
CA THR A 36 12.02 0.92 3.08
C THR A 36 13.08 1.90 2.61
N SER A 37 13.63 1.71 1.42
CA SER A 37 14.77 2.45 0.90
C SER A 37 14.39 3.65 0.05
N ALA A 38 13.24 3.60 -0.63
CA ALA A 38 12.80 4.64 -1.56
C ALA A 38 11.28 4.95 -1.44
N PRO A 39 10.80 5.38 -0.26
CA PRO A 39 9.37 5.60 0.01
C PRO A 39 8.75 6.74 -0.81
N GLU A 40 9.56 7.64 -1.38
CA GLU A 40 9.14 8.70 -2.29
C GLU A 40 8.77 8.17 -3.69
N LEU A 41 9.31 7.02 -4.10
CA LEU A 41 9.11 6.40 -5.42
C LEU A 41 7.83 5.56 -5.46
N LYS A 42 6.72 6.17 -5.04
CA LYS A 42 5.41 5.51 -4.91
C LYS A 42 4.82 5.08 -6.25
N GLU A 43 5.08 5.85 -7.30
CA GLU A 43 4.63 5.53 -8.65
C GLU A 43 5.30 4.25 -9.18
N GLN A 44 6.61 4.15 -9.02
CA GLN A 44 7.40 2.99 -9.44
C GLN A 44 6.96 1.73 -8.65
N ARG A 45 6.70 1.88 -7.35
CA ARG A 45 6.10 0.80 -6.54
C ARG A 45 4.71 0.40 -7.05
N SER A 46 3.88 1.36 -7.43
CA SER A 46 2.56 1.09 -8.02
C SER A 46 2.70 0.31 -9.32
N MET A 47 3.58 0.75 -10.22
CA MET A 47 3.82 0.08 -11.51
C MET A 47 4.33 -1.36 -11.30
N LEU A 48 5.24 -1.56 -10.34
CA LEU A 48 5.73 -2.90 -9.98
C LEU A 48 4.58 -3.83 -9.53
N LEU A 49 3.67 -3.33 -8.67
CA LEU A 49 2.52 -4.11 -8.20
C LEU A 49 1.51 -4.37 -9.32
N GLU A 50 1.30 -3.43 -10.24
CA GLU A 50 0.47 -3.66 -11.43
C GLU A 50 1.07 -4.78 -12.30
N GLN A 51 2.39 -4.78 -12.51
CA GLN A 51 3.05 -5.86 -13.27
C GLN A 51 2.99 -7.19 -12.53
N TRP A 52 3.20 -7.22 -11.21
CA TRP A 52 3.05 -8.45 -10.44
C TRP A 52 1.63 -9.01 -10.57
N ARG A 53 0.60 -8.16 -10.48
CA ARG A 53 -0.80 -8.58 -10.69
C ARG A 53 -1.00 -9.22 -12.06
N ASN A 54 -0.45 -8.62 -13.12
CA ASN A 54 -0.57 -9.16 -14.47
C ASN A 54 0.17 -10.51 -14.60
N THR A 55 1.35 -10.66 -13.99
CA THR A 55 2.05 -11.96 -14.01
C THR A 55 1.27 -13.05 -13.26
N GLU A 56 0.57 -12.72 -12.17
CA GLU A 56 -0.30 -13.69 -11.49
C GLU A 56 -1.50 -14.08 -12.35
N GLU A 57 -2.04 -13.16 -13.15
CA GLU A 57 -3.10 -13.46 -14.13
C GLU A 57 -2.57 -14.37 -15.25
N GLU A 58 -1.33 -14.16 -15.72
CA GLU A 58 -0.67 -15.00 -16.72
C GLU A 58 -0.35 -16.42 -16.22
N PHE A 59 -0.17 -16.62 -14.90
CA PHE A 59 0.04 -17.95 -14.32
C PHE A 59 -1.23 -18.81 -14.30
N GLY A 60 -2.41 -18.21 -14.53
CA GLY A 60 -3.69 -18.92 -14.57
C GLY A 60 -4.02 -19.59 -13.24
N ASP A 61 -4.25 -20.90 -13.25
CA ASP A 61 -4.68 -21.70 -12.08
C ASP A 61 -3.66 -21.71 -10.92
N PHE A 62 -2.37 -21.56 -11.24
CA PHE A 62 -1.30 -21.47 -10.23
C PHE A 62 -1.11 -20.05 -9.68
N GLY A 63 -1.74 -19.07 -10.32
CA GLY A 63 -1.65 -17.66 -9.98
C GLY A 63 -2.64 -17.26 -8.88
N ASP A 64 -2.28 -16.22 -8.13
CA ASP A 64 -3.20 -15.60 -7.18
C ASP A 64 -3.15 -14.07 -7.30
N VAL A 65 -4.09 -13.54 -8.09
CA VAL A 65 -4.27 -12.10 -8.32
C VAL A 65 -4.68 -11.39 -7.02
N THR A 66 -5.38 -12.07 -6.11
CA THR A 66 -5.93 -11.46 -4.90
C THR A 66 -4.84 -11.02 -3.93
N LEU A 67 -3.72 -11.76 -3.91
CA LEU A 67 -2.54 -11.48 -3.11
C LEU A 67 -1.92 -10.11 -3.43
N VAL A 68 -1.93 -9.73 -4.71
CA VAL A 68 -1.39 -8.45 -5.18
C VAL A 68 -2.45 -7.35 -5.13
N GLN A 69 -3.71 -7.69 -5.42
CA GLN A 69 -4.83 -6.74 -5.39
C GLN A 69 -4.99 -6.07 -4.03
N ALA A 70 -4.77 -6.80 -2.94
CA ALA A 70 -4.81 -6.27 -1.57
C ALA A 70 -3.69 -5.25 -1.27
N LYS A 71 -2.61 -5.24 -2.06
CA LYS A 71 -1.44 -4.36 -1.88
C LYS A 71 -1.47 -3.12 -2.78
N LEU A 72 -2.33 -3.12 -3.80
CA LEU A 72 -2.37 -2.04 -4.79
C LEU A 72 -2.75 -0.68 -4.15
N PRO A 73 -2.05 0.40 -4.52
CA PRO A 73 -2.36 1.73 -4.03
C PRO A 73 -3.63 2.28 -4.68
N ARG A 74 -4.30 3.18 -3.97
CA ARG A 74 -5.34 4.03 -4.57
C ARG A 74 -4.66 5.22 -5.25
N ARG A 75 -4.97 5.44 -6.53
CA ARG A 75 -4.57 6.64 -7.29
C ARG A 75 -5.53 7.79 -6.97
N LEU A 76 -5.03 8.86 -6.34
CA LEU A 76 -5.81 10.06 -6.04
C LEU A 76 -5.18 11.28 -6.71
N LYS A 77 -5.98 12.07 -7.42
CA LYS A 77 -5.55 13.37 -7.95
C LYS A 77 -5.58 14.42 -6.84
N ARG A 78 -4.47 15.10 -6.58
CA ARG A 78 -4.38 16.19 -5.59
C ARG A 78 -3.81 17.45 -6.23
N LYS A 79 -4.17 18.61 -5.68
CA LYS A 79 -3.66 19.92 -6.08
C LYS A 79 -2.70 20.44 -5.00
N ARG A 80 -1.49 20.86 -5.36
CA ARG A 80 -0.53 21.53 -4.47
C ARG A 80 -0.29 22.95 -4.98
N PRO A 81 -0.28 23.98 -4.11
CA PRO A 81 0.07 25.32 -4.54
C PRO A 81 1.53 25.38 -4.99
N ILE A 82 1.78 26.05 -6.10
CA ILE A 82 3.11 26.35 -6.63
C ILE A 82 3.58 27.63 -5.95
N VAL A 83 4.68 27.55 -5.19
CA VAL A 83 5.31 28.71 -4.56
C VAL A 83 6.46 29.17 -5.45
N VAL A 84 6.41 30.42 -5.90
CA VAL A 84 7.50 31.05 -6.66
C VAL A 84 8.53 31.63 -5.68
N GLU A 85 9.77 31.80 -6.15
CA GLU A 85 10.90 32.35 -5.38
C GLU A 85 10.58 33.68 -4.67
N ASP A 86 9.63 34.47 -5.18
CA ASP A 86 9.17 35.75 -4.62
C ASP A 86 8.08 35.60 -3.51
N GLY A 87 7.83 34.38 -3.03
CA GLY A 87 6.82 34.10 -2.00
C GLY A 87 5.36 34.19 -2.49
N GLY A 88 5.14 34.55 -3.75
CA GLY A 88 3.83 34.54 -4.40
C GLY A 88 3.38 33.14 -4.81
N SER A 89 2.08 32.84 -4.65
CA SER A 89 1.47 31.62 -5.19
C SER A 89 1.19 31.80 -6.70
N ALA A 90 1.87 31.05 -7.57
CA ALA A 90 1.72 31.18 -9.03
C ALA A 90 0.73 30.20 -9.68
N GLY A 91 0.11 29.31 -8.90
CA GLY A 91 -0.90 28.38 -9.42
C GLY A 91 -1.02 27.13 -8.57
N PHE A 92 -1.74 26.13 -9.10
CA PHE A 92 -1.84 24.80 -8.53
C PHE A 92 -1.25 23.78 -9.50
N GLU A 93 -0.36 22.92 -9.02
CA GLU A 93 0.10 21.75 -9.77
C GLU A 93 -0.75 20.53 -9.41
N GLU A 94 -1.27 19.85 -10.43
CA GLU A 94 -1.98 18.58 -10.27
C GLU A 94 -0.96 17.45 -10.18
N TYR A 95 -0.93 16.75 -9.03
CA TYR A 95 -0.07 15.58 -8.82
C TYR A 95 -0.91 14.35 -8.50
N ILE A 96 -0.46 13.20 -8.98
CA ILE A 96 -1.04 11.91 -8.62
C ILE A 96 -0.41 11.47 -7.31
N ASN A 97 -1.22 11.40 -6.27
CA ASN A 97 -0.83 10.81 -5.00
C ASN A 97 -1.23 9.34 -4.96
N TYR A 98 -0.26 8.49 -4.67
CA TYR A 98 -0.48 7.06 -4.45
C TYR A 98 -0.61 6.81 -2.95
N LEU A 99 -1.78 6.31 -2.52
CA LEU A 99 -2.02 5.95 -1.12
C LEU A 99 -2.05 4.42 -1.01
N PHE A 100 -1.07 3.85 -0.33
CA PHE A 100 -1.02 2.41 -0.09
C PHE A 100 -1.96 2.02 1.06
N PRO A 101 -2.52 0.80 1.05
CA PRO A 101 -3.38 0.30 2.13
C PRO A 101 -2.74 0.37 3.52
N GLU A 102 -1.43 0.15 3.61
CA GLU A 102 -0.62 0.28 4.85
C GLU A 102 -0.63 1.72 5.40
N GLU A 103 -0.67 2.73 4.51
CA GLU A 103 -0.66 4.15 4.89
C GLU A 103 -2.07 4.65 5.26
N ALA A 104 -3.10 4.13 4.61
CA ALA A 104 -4.50 4.54 4.83
C ALA A 104 -5.01 4.23 6.25
N HIS A 105 -4.48 3.20 6.90
CA HIS A 105 -4.87 2.86 8.28
C HIS A 105 -4.35 3.88 9.31
N ASN A 106 -3.18 4.48 9.07
CA ASN A 106 -2.53 5.38 10.02
C ASN A 106 -3.15 6.78 10.06
N THR A 107 -3.81 7.24 8.99
CA THR A 107 -4.39 8.58 8.93
C THR A 107 -5.67 8.71 9.76
N ASN A 108 -6.46 7.64 9.89
CA ASN A 108 -7.75 7.68 10.58
C ASN A 108 -7.60 7.72 12.11
N TRP A 109 -6.55 7.14 12.68
CA TRP A 109 -6.37 7.05 14.13
C TRP A 109 -6.16 8.39 14.82
N LYS A 110 -5.41 9.31 14.20
CA LYS A 110 -5.18 10.65 14.75
C LYS A 110 -6.47 11.47 14.92
N LEU A 111 -7.45 11.25 14.06
CA LEU A 111 -8.75 11.90 14.16
C LEU A 111 -9.56 11.37 15.35
N PHE A 112 -9.57 10.05 15.55
CA PHE A 112 -10.26 9.42 16.68
C PHE A 112 -9.60 9.77 18.02
N GLU A 113 -8.27 9.83 18.07
CA GLU A 113 -7.52 10.25 19.25
C GLU A 113 -7.85 11.70 19.62
N ALA A 114 -7.86 12.62 18.64
CA ALA A 114 -8.27 14.01 18.86
C ALA A 114 -9.72 14.13 19.36
N ALA A 115 -10.65 13.35 18.80
CA ALA A 115 -12.04 13.31 19.25
C ALA A 115 -12.15 12.76 20.69
N TYR A 116 -11.39 11.72 21.03
CA TYR A 116 -11.31 11.17 22.39
C TYR A 116 -10.78 12.19 23.40
N HIS A 117 -9.71 12.92 23.06
CA HIS A 117 -9.18 14.01 23.89
C HIS A 117 -10.13 15.20 24.00
N TRP A 118 -10.95 15.48 22.98
CA TRP A 118 -11.99 16.49 23.06
C TRP A 118 -13.11 16.06 24.03
N LYS A 119 -13.56 14.80 23.94
CA LYS A 119 -14.57 14.25 24.84
C LYS A 119 -14.10 14.29 26.30
N ARG A 120 -12.89 13.81 26.60
CA ARG A 120 -12.31 13.87 27.96
C ARG A 120 -12.24 15.28 28.51
N ARG A 121 -11.91 16.29 27.68
CA ARG A 121 -11.89 17.69 28.12
C ARG A 121 -13.28 18.23 28.46
N LYS A 122 -14.33 17.78 27.76
CA LYS A 122 -15.71 18.14 28.09
C LYS A 122 -16.18 17.50 29.39
N ASP A 123 -15.82 16.24 29.63
CA ASP A 123 -16.21 15.54 30.84
C ASP A 123 -15.50 16.12 32.08
N SER A 124 -14.19 16.45 31.99
CA SER A 124 -13.49 17.12 33.11
C SER A 124 -13.94 18.56 33.36
N SER A 125 -14.33 19.31 32.32
CA SER A 125 -14.83 20.68 32.50
C SER A 125 -16.26 20.76 33.02
N ALA A 126 -16.98 19.63 33.09
CA ALA A 126 -18.30 19.55 33.72
C ALA A 126 -18.20 19.30 35.24
N GLU A 127 -17.12 18.70 35.72
CA GLU A 127 -16.89 18.45 37.15
C GLU A 127 -16.35 19.69 37.90
N ASP A 128 -15.65 20.61 37.22
CA ASP A 128 -15.15 21.87 37.83
C ASP A 128 -16.19 23.01 37.89
N ALA A 129 -17.41 22.80 37.35
CA ALA A 129 -18.48 23.81 37.36
C ALA A 129 -19.45 23.68 38.54
N GLU A 130 -19.35 22.61 39.35
CA GLU A 130 -20.20 22.39 40.53
C GLU A 130 -19.63 22.94 41.84
N ASP A 131 -18.37 23.43 41.86
CA ASP A 131 -17.68 23.85 43.10
C ASP A 131 -17.49 25.38 43.22
N LYS A 132 -18.41 26.16 42.65
CA LYS A 132 -18.43 27.65 42.75
C LYS A 132 -19.75 28.26 43.20
N GLU A 133 -20.63 27.47 43.81
CA GLU A 133 -21.86 27.97 44.44
C GLU A 133 -22.07 27.32 45.83
N THR A 134 -21.17 27.62 46.77
CA THR A 134 -21.43 27.61 48.23
C THR A 134 -20.62 28.69 48.92
#